data_AF-A0A835HJ34-F1
#
_entry.id   AF-A0A835HJ34-F1
#
_cell.length_a   1.000
_cell.length_b   1.000
_cell.length_c   1.000
_cell.angle_alpha   90.00
_cell.angle_beta   90.00
_cell.angle_gamma   90.00
#
_symmetry.space_group_name_H-M   'P 1'
#
loop_
_entity.id
_entity.type
_entity.pdbx_description
1 polymer ?
#
loop_
_entity_poly.entity_id
_entity_poly.type
_entity_poly.pdbx_seq_one_letter_code
_entity_poly.pdbx_strand_id
1 'polypeptide(L)'
;MQSRSRKEADKATYEYLQFLLQYKSPSVYASGGASSILLKDGITRAPIVRFGTAKRAAELKFFVENLANFDTLSVIFNRCSRFACSTGDVMGMNMVSKAIIKEEVVRKVLKTTVPTLVELNMLKNLTGSAIAGAFGGFNAHASNIISAVFIATGQDPAQNIESSHYITMMEVVNEGKDLHISVTMPSIEVGTVGGGTQLASQSACLNLLGVKGANKEAPGPNPRLLASIVDGAVLAVSYQSCKVALNSQEQSNSYGFAIVLFTRGCH
;
A
#
# COMPACT_ATOMS: atom_id res chain seq x y z
N MET A 1 -16.41 21.14 -1.73
CA MET A 1 -15.56 21.02 -0.52
C MET A 1 -14.70 19.76 -0.51
N GLN A 2 -15.24 18.56 -0.75
CA GLN A 2 -14.47 17.29 -0.80
C GLN A 2 -13.35 17.21 -1.87
N SER A 3 -13.48 17.91 -3.00
CA SER A 3 -12.46 17.92 -4.06
C SER A 3 -11.24 18.80 -3.76
N ARG A 4 -11.39 19.79 -2.87
CA ARG A 4 -10.31 20.71 -2.47
C ARG A 4 -9.49 20.09 -1.34
N SER A 5 -10.15 19.47 -0.36
CA SER A 5 -9.49 18.72 0.71
C SER A 5 -8.78 17.46 0.23
N ARG A 6 -9.28 16.78 -0.82
CA ARG A 6 -8.54 15.67 -1.48
C ARG A 6 -7.24 16.15 -2.11
N LYS A 7 -7.26 17.25 -2.87
CA LYS A 7 -6.05 17.80 -3.52
C LYS A 7 -4.99 18.27 -2.52
N GLU A 8 -5.41 18.81 -1.36
CA GLU A 8 -4.49 19.22 -0.29
C GLU A 8 -3.91 18.01 0.47
N ALA A 9 -4.73 16.98 0.74
CA ALA A 9 -4.25 15.72 1.30
C ALA A 9 -3.29 14.99 0.35
N ASP A 10 -3.55 15.00 -0.96
CA ASP A 10 -2.66 14.43 -1.99
C ASP A 10 -1.32 15.19 -2.05
N LYS A 11 -1.33 16.52 -1.85
CA LYS A 11 -0.11 17.34 -1.83
C LYS A 11 0.77 17.05 -0.61
N ALA A 12 0.17 17.01 0.59
CA ALA A 12 0.90 16.67 1.81
C ALA A 12 1.46 15.23 1.77
N THR A 13 0.66 14.31 1.22
CA THR A 13 1.08 12.91 1.01
C THR A 13 2.23 12.84 0.00
N TYR A 14 2.17 13.60 -1.10
CA TYR A 14 3.24 13.69 -2.08
C TYR A 14 4.52 14.27 -1.47
N GLU A 15 4.45 15.39 -0.77
CA GLU A 15 5.62 16.02 -0.13
C GLU A 15 6.28 15.09 0.90
N TYR A 16 5.48 14.37 1.69
CA TYR A 16 5.99 13.41 2.67
C TYR A 16 6.62 12.18 2.01
N LEU A 17 5.99 11.67 0.93
CA LEU A 17 6.58 10.62 0.10
C LEU A 17 7.91 11.06 -0.51
N GLN A 18 8.01 12.31 -0.99
CA GLN A 18 9.26 12.85 -1.51
C GLN A 18 10.34 12.91 -0.43
N PHE A 19 10.00 13.38 0.76
CA PHE A 19 10.91 13.40 1.89
C PHE A 19 11.43 11.99 2.22
N LEU A 20 10.55 10.99 2.34
CA LEU A 20 10.98 9.61 2.61
C LEU A 20 11.86 9.03 1.50
N LEU A 21 11.49 9.26 0.24
CA LEU A 21 12.26 8.79 -0.91
C LEU A 21 13.63 9.46 -0.98
N GLN A 22 13.75 10.75 -0.64
CA GLN A 22 15.02 11.47 -0.61
C GLN A 22 16.07 10.77 0.26
N TYR A 23 15.68 10.28 1.45
CA TYR A 23 16.61 9.67 2.39
C TYR A 23 16.82 8.17 2.16
N LYS A 24 15.84 7.45 1.61
CA LYS A 24 15.86 5.98 1.55
C LYS A 24 16.01 5.43 0.14
N SER A 25 15.45 6.09 -0.87
CA SER A 25 15.59 5.71 -2.29
C SER A 25 16.02 6.92 -3.13
N PRO A 26 17.29 7.36 -3.00
CA PRO A 26 17.80 8.55 -3.68
C PRO A 26 17.66 8.48 -5.21
N SER A 27 17.62 7.27 -5.77
CA SER A 27 17.38 7.01 -7.20
C SER A 27 15.99 7.47 -7.66
N VAL A 28 14.95 7.09 -6.92
CA VAL A 28 13.57 7.48 -7.23
C VAL A 28 13.39 8.98 -7.02
N TYR A 29 13.95 9.52 -5.92
CA TYR A 29 13.90 10.96 -5.66
C TYR A 29 14.65 11.78 -6.73
N ALA A 30 15.85 11.37 -7.12
CA ALA A 30 16.64 12.05 -8.16
C ALA A 30 15.94 12.07 -9.54
N SER A 31 14.98 11.17 -9.76
CA SER A 31 14.20 11.10 -11.00
C SER A 31 12.92 11.94 -10.97
N GLY A 32 12.64 12.68 -9.88
CA GLY A 32 11.43 13.48 -9.72
C GLY A 32 10.37 12.86 -8.81
N GLY A 33 10.71 11.75 -8.14
CA GLY A 33 9.88 11.19 -7.08
C GLY A 33 8.84 10.17 -7.50
N ALA A 34 8.03 9.73 -6.53
CA ALA A 34 6.84 8.90 -6.78
C ALA A 34 5.55 9.65 -6.41
N SER A 35 4.45 9.32 -7.08
CA SER A 35 3.11 9.79 -6.77
C SER A 35 2.23 8.60 -6.42
N SER A 36 1.49 8.69 -5.31
CA SER A 36 0.54 7.67 -4.84
C SER A 36 -0.88 8.23 -4.85
N ILE A 37 -1.86 7.43 -5.25
CA ILE A 37 -3.29 7.79 -5.29
C ILE A 37 -4.11 6.68 -4.66
N LEU A 38 -5.02 7.08 -3.76
CA LEU A 38 -6.05 6.20 -3.18
C LEU A 38 -7.24 6.08 -4.13
N LEU A 39 -7.49 4.87 -4.62
CA LEU A 39 -8.60 4.56 -5.52
C LEU A 39 -9.88 4.21 -4.75
N LYS A 40 -9.75 3.43 -3.68
CA LYS A 40 -10.88 2.95 -2.89
C LYS A 40 -10.49 2.86 -1.43
N ASP A 41 -11.45 3.20 -0.58
CA ASP A 41 -11.34 3.18 0.86
C ASP A 41 -12.56 2.45 1.42
N GLY A 42 -12.34 1.30 2.05
CA GLY A 42 -13.39 0.54 2.71
C GLY A 42 -12.93 -0.85 3.14
N ILE A 43 -13.22 -1.19 4.39
CA ILE A 43 -13.04 -2.55 4.92
C ILE A 43 -14.31 -3.37 4.70
N THR A 44 -14.15 -4.66 4.40
CA THR A 44 -15.28 -5.58 4.22
C THR A 44 -15.41 -6.52 5.41
N ARG A 45 -16.64 -6.89 5.74
CA ARG A 45 -16.95 -7.97 6.67
C ARG A 45 -18.03 -8.84 6.04
N ALA A 46 -17.81 -10.15 6.01
CA ALA A 46 -18.72 -11.11 5.40
C ALA A 46 -19.24 -12.10 6.46
N PRO A 47 -20.29 -11.74 7.23
CA PRO A 47 -20.88 -12.66 8.19
C PRO A 47 -21.57 -13.83 7.49
N ILE A 48 -21.41 -15.04 8.02
CA ILE A 48 -22.12 -16.22 7.53
C ILE A 48 -23.37 -16.41 8.38
N VAL A 49 -24.54 -16.42 7.74
CA VAL A 49 -25.84 -16.64 8.37
C VAL A 49 -26.44 -17.96 7.90
N ARG A 50 -27.06 -18.71 8.81
CA ARG A 50 -27.68 -20.01 8.51
C ARG A 50 -29.20 -19.89 8.50
N PHE A 51 -29.82 -20.47 7.48
CA PHE A 51 -31.26 -20.60 7.37
C PHE A 51 -31.70 -22.07 7.35
N GLY A 52 -32.92 -22.34 7.80
CA GLY A 52 -33.49 -23.70 7.76
C GLY A 52 -33.80 -24.21 6.35
N THR A 53 -33.91 -23.31 5.37
CA THR A 53 -34.16 -23.65 3.95
C THR A 53 -33.41 -22.70 3.02
N ALA A 54 -33.09 -23.18 1.81
CA ALA A 54 -32.51 -22.33 0.75
C ALA A 54 -33.47 -21.20 0.32
N LYS A 55 -34.78 -21.44 0.40
CA LYS A 55 -35.81 -20.42 0.11
C LYS A 55 -35.68 -19.20 1.04
N ARG A 56 -35.54 -19.44 2.35
CA ARG A 56 -35.33 -18.37 3.35
C ARG A 56 -34.02 -17.61 3.11
N ALA A 57 -32.96 -18.30 2.70
CA ALA A 57 -31.70 -17.64 2.34
C ALA A 57 -31.85 -16.74 1.10
N ALA A 58 -32.59 -17.20 0.09
CA ALA A 58 -32.90 -16.40 -1.10
C ALA A 58 -33.78 -15.19 -0.77
N GLU A 59 -34.78 -15.35 0.10
CA GLU A 59 -35.61 -14.25 0.61
C GLU A 59 -34.74 -13.18 1.29
N LEU A 60 -33.75 -13.56 2.11
CA LEU A 60 -32.80 -12.59 2.68
C LEU A 60 -32.01 -11.87 1.58
N LYS A 61 -31.51 -12.60 0.58
CA LYS A 61 -30.75 -11.99 -0.53
C LYS A 61 -31.59 -10.90 -1.22
N PHE A 62 -32.81 -11.23 -1.62
CA PHE A 62 -33.72 -10.25 -2.26
C PHE A 62 -34.12 -9.11 -1.31
N PHE A 63 -34.25 -9.40 -0.02
CA PHE A 63 -34.52 -8.39 1.00
C PHE A 63 -33.38 -7.36 1.08
N VAL A 64 -32.12 -7.81 1.10
CA VAL A 64 -30.93 -6.95 1.19
C VAL A 64 -30.64 -6.20 -0.12
N GLU A 65 -30.94 -6.80 -1.28
CA GLU A 65 -30.77 -6.15 -2.59
C GLU A 65 -31.82 -5.03 -2.85
N ASN A 66 -32.92 -5.03 -2.10
CA ASN A 66 -33.90 -3.94 -2.18
C ASN A 66 -33.34 -2.67 -1.52
N LEU A 67 -33.23 -1.59 -2.30
CA LEU A 67 -32.65 -0.30 -1.88
C LEU A 67 -33.28 0.26 -0.59
N ALA A 68 -34.60 0.19 -0.42
CA ALA A 68 -35.26 0.73 0.78
C ALA A 68 -34.86 -0.02 2.07
N ASN A 69 -34.68 -1.34 1.97
CA ASN A 69 -34.23 -2.16 3.07
C ASN A 69 -32.73 -1.98 3.32
N PHE A 70 -31.94 -1.89 2.24
CA PHE A 70 -30.51 -1.61 2.33
C PHE A 70 -30.24 -0.29 3.06
N ASP A 71 -30.98 0.77 2.72
CA ASP A 71 -30.86 2.07 3.38
C ASP A 71 -31.17 1.96 4.88
N THR A 72 -32.24 1.26 5.24
CA THR A 72 -32.61 1.02 6.64
C THR A 72 -31.51 0.24 7.39
N LEU A 73 -31.01 -0.85 6.79
CA LEU A 73 -29.91 -1.64 7.35
C LEU A 73 -28.63 -0.82 7.48
N SER A 74 -28.32 0.05 6.51
CA SER A 74 -27.17 0.94 6.55
C SER A 74 -27.28 1.94 7.70
N VAL A 75 -28.45 2.49 7.96
CA VAL A 75 -28.70 3.41 9.08
C VAL A 75 -28.54 2.68 10.41
N ILE A 76 -29.06 1.46 10.54
CA ILE A 76 -28.90 0.64 11.75
C ILE A 76 -27.43 0.30 11.97
N PHE A 77 -26.72 -0.14 10.95
CA PHE A 77 -25.29 -0.44 11.02
C PHE A 77 -24.48 0.79 11.45
N ASN A 78 -24.76 1.95 10.83
CA ASN A 78 -24.12 3.22 11.16
C ASN A 78 -24.46 3.75 12.55
N ARG A 79 -25.59 3.33 13.15
CA ARG A 79 -25.94 3.67 14.55
C ARG A 79 -25.19 2.83 15.58
N CYS A 80 -24.89 1.57 15.28
CA CYS A 80 -24.23 0.65 16.21
C CYS A 80 -22.74 0.95 16.43
N SER A 81 -22.12 1.70 15.51
CA SER A 81 -20.74 2.16 15.66
C SER A 81 -20.74 3.67 15.81
N ARG A 82 -20.13 4.21 16.88
CA ARG A 82 -19.79 5.66 16.96
C ARG A 82 -18.89 6.12 15.80
N PHE A 83 -18.34 5.15 15.07
CA PHE A 83 -17.66 5.27 13.79
C PHE A 83 -18.56 4.64 12.72
N ALA A 84 -19.63 5.35 12.33
CA ALA A 84 -20.38 5.03 11.11
C ALA A 84 -19.39 4.86 9.95
N CYS A 85 -19.74 4.04 8.96
CA CYS A 85 -18.90 3.48 7.89
C CYS A 85 -18.11 4.46 6.98
N SER A 86 -17.85 5.70 7.41
CA SER A 86 -16.69 6.50 7.01
C SER A 86 -15.48 6.06 7.83
N THR A 87 -14.86 5.00 7.32
CA THR A 87 -13.52 4.46 7.59
C THR A 87 -12.54 5.53 8.11
N GLY A 88 -12.29 5.54 9.41
CA GLY A 88 -11.42 6.52 10.06
C GLY A 88 -10.05 5.97 10.46
N ASP A 89 -9.97 4.72 10.92
CA ASP A 89 -8.82 4.25 11.68
C ASP A 89 -8.36 2.79 11.45
N VAL A 90 -9.10 1.97 10.70
CA VAL A 90 -8.67 0.66 10.17
C VAL A 90 -9.29 0.47 8.80
N MET A 91 -8.46 0.31 7.78
CA MET A 91 -8.87 0.55 6.39
C MET A 91 -8.37 -0.57 5.49
N GLY A 92 -9.25 -1.20 4.71
CA GLY A 92 -8.86 -1.81 3.44
C GLY A 92 -8.78 -0.71 2.39
N MET A 93 -7.59 -0.45 1.85
CA MET A 93 -7.38 0.58 0.83
C MET A 93 -6.86 -0.02 -0.47
N ASN A 94 -7.33 0.56 -1.58
CA ASN A 94 -6.79 0.29 -2.91
C ASN A 94 -5.93 1.47 -3.32
N MET A 95 -4.63 1.22 -3.46
CA MET A 95 -3.62 2.23 -3.78
C MET A 95 -2.98 1.93 -5.13
N VAL A 96 -2.66 3.00 -5.85
CA VAL A 96 -1.78 2.93 -7.02
C VAL A 96 -0.69 3.97 -6.86
N SER A 97 0.56 3.56 -6.99
CA SER A 97 1.70 4.47 -7.11
C SER A 97 2.36 4.37 -8.47
N LYS A 98 2.89 5.50 -8.94
CA LYS A 98 3.73 5.58 -10.13
C LYS A 98 4.98 6.40 -9.89
N ALA A 99 6.06 6.05 -10.57
CA ALA A 99 7.25 6.85 -10.68
C ALA A 99 7.83 6.76 -12.09
N ILE A 100 8.48 7.83 -12.54
CA ILE A 100 9.28 7.82 -13.76
C ILE A 100 10.74 7.88 -13.32
N ILE A 101 11.54 6.92 -13.76
CA ILE A 101 12.96 6.80 -13.42
C ILE A 101 13.77 7.09 -14.68
N LYS A 102 14.67 8.07 -14.58
CA LYS A 102 15.50 8.47 -15.72
C LYS A 102 16.51 7.40 -16.09
N GLU A 103 16.84 7.29 -17.38
CA GLU A 103 17.85 6.34 -17.89
C GLU A 103 19.18 6.44 -17.12
N GLU A 104 19.65 7.67 -16.89
CA GLU A 104 20.92 7.94 -16.21
C GLU A 104 20.95 7.33 -14.80
N VAL A 105 19.82 7.35 -14.10
CA VAL A 105 19.69 6.81 -12.75
C VAL A 105 19.66 5.29 -12.80
N VAL A 106 18.91 4.70 -13.75
CA VAL A 106 18.88 3.25 -13.97
C VAL A 106 20.30 2.71 -14.25
N ARG A 107 21.02 3.34 -15.18
CA ARG A 107 22.39 2.95 -15.52
C ARG A 107 23.36 3.17 -14.35
N LYS A 108 23.22 4.26 -13.60
CA LYS A 108 24.11 4.59 -12.48
C LYS A 108 23.90 3.67 -11.28
N VAL A 109 22.65 3.39 -10.92
CA VAL A 109 22.26 2.71 -9.67
C VAL A 109 22.08 1.21 -9.87
N LEU A 110 21.32 0.81 -10.88
CA LEU A 110 21.00 -0.60 -11.15
C LEU A 110 22.00 -1.27 -12.10
N LYS A 111 22.88 -0.48 -12.75
CA LYS A 111 23.92 -0.98 -13.68
C LYS A 111 23.33 -1.81 -14.83
N THR A 112 22.16 -1.41 -15.31
CA THR A 112 21.40 -2.12 -16.35
C THR A 112 20.74 -1.13 -17.32
N THR A 113 19.99 -1.65 -18.29
CA THR A 113 19.19 -0.87 -19.24
C THR A 113 17.70 -0.96 -18.92
N VAL A 114 16.93 0.05 -19.33
CA VAL A 114 15.48 0.07 -19.14
C VAL A 114 14.77 -1.12 -19.82
N PRO A 115 15.09 -1.48 -21.09
CA PRO A 115 14.49 -2.66 -21.72
C PRO A 115 14.73 -3.96 -20.95
N THR A 116 15.96 -4.17 -20.45
CA THR A 116 16.29 -5.36 -19.65
C THR A 116 15.47 -5.42 -18.35
N LEU A 117 15.18 -4.28 -17.73
CA LEU A 117 14.33 -4.23 -16.53
C LEU A 117 12.89 -4.57 -16.82
N VAL A 118 12.34 -4.06 -17.92
CA VAL A 118 10.97 -4.37 -18.34
C VAL A 118 10.85 -5.86 -18.64
N GLU A 119 11.80 -6.43 -19.38
CA GLU A 119 11.84 -7.87 -19.65
C GLU A 119 11.93 -8.70 -18.37
N LEU A 120 12.80 -8.31 -17.43
CA LEU A 120 12.91 -8.97 -16.13
C LEU A 120 11.59 -8.92 -15.35
N ASN A 121 10.90 -7.79 -15.34
CA ASN A 121 9.61 -7.66 -14.67
C ASN A 121 8.57 -8.60 -15.31
N MET A 122 8.49 -8.63 -16.65
CA MET A 122 7.59 -9.52 -17.38
C MET A 122 7.88 -10.99 -17.05
N LEU A 123 9.14 -11.41 -17.10
CA LEU A 123 9.51 -12.81 -16.86
C LEU A 123 9.34 -13.20 -15.39
N LYS A 124 9.79 -12.37 -14.44
CA LYS A 124 9.82 -12.72 -13.02
C LYS A 124 8.49 -12.46 -12.31
N ASN A 125 7.97 -11.24 -12.42
CA ASN A 125 6.81 -10.81 -11.65
C ASN A 125 5.50 -11.24 -12.30
N LEU A 126 5.44 -11.35 -13.63
CA LEU A 126 4.21 -11.74 -14.33
C LEU A 126 4.22 -13.21 -14.71
N THR A 127 5.06 -13.62 -15.66
CA THR A 127 5.08 -14.98 -16.18
C THR A 127 5.47 -16.00 -15.12
N GLY A 128 6.51 -15.71 -14.33
CA GLY A 128 6.96 -16.57 -13.23
C GLY A 128 5.88 -16.77 -12.17
N SER A 129 5.25 -15.68 -11.72
CA SER A 129 4.13 -15.75 -10.77
C SER A 129 2.91 -16.48 -11.34
N ALA A 130 2.60 -16.30 -12.64
CA ALA A 130 1.51 -17.00 -13.31
C ALA A 130 1.76 -18.51 -13.37
N ILE A 131 2.98 -18.94 -13.74
CA ILE A 131 3.36 -20.36 -13.76
C ILE A 131 3.32 -20.96 -12.35
N ALA A 132 3.73 -20.19 -11.34
CA ALA A 132 3.66 -20.60 -9.94
C ALA A 132 2.22 -20.68 -9.39
N GLY A 133 1.20 -20.24 -10.16
CA GLY A 133 -0.18 -20.17 -9.70
C GLY A 133 -0.40 -19.15 -8.58
N ALA A 134 0.44 -18.12 -8.50
CA ALA A 134 0.33 -17.09 -7.48
C ALA A 134 -0.87 -16.19 -7.74
N PHE A 135 -1.77 -16.06 -6.77
CA PHE A 135 -2.86 -15.11 -6.79
C PHE A 135 -2.43 -13.81 -6.10
N GLY A 136 -2.47 -12.69 -6.83
CA GLY A 136 -2.09 -11.37 -6.29
C GLY A 136 -0.60 -11.16 -5.97
N GLY A 137 0.25 -12.19 -6.13
CA GLY A 137 1.70 -12.16 -5.88
C GLY A 137 2.55 -11.75 -7.08
N PHE A 138 2.14 -10.72 -7.82
CA PHE A 138 2.84 -10.26 -9.03
C PHE A 138 3.93 -9.22 -8.69
N ASN A 139 4.78 -9.56 -7.72
CA ASN A 139 5.79 -8.66 -7.16
C ASN A 139 7.08 -9.41 -6.77
N ALA A 140 8.07 -8.66 -6.29
CA ALA A 140 9.31 -9.26 -5.80
C ALA A 140 9.21 -9.67 -4.33
N HIS A 141 9.06 -8.70 -3.44
CA HIS A 141 9.15 -8.90 -1.99
C HIS A 141 8.23 -7.94 -1.21
N ALA A 142 7.03 -7.64 -1.72
CA ALA A 142 6.10 -6.71 -1.07
C ALA A 142 5.78 -7.12 0.38
N SER A 143 5.53 -8.43 0.58
CA SER A 143 5.25 -9.05 1.87
C SER A 143 6.32 -8.75 2.95
N ASN A 144 7.60 -8.70 2.59
CA ASN A 144 8.68 -8.44 3.54
C ASN A 144 8.63 -7.01 4.08
N ILE A 145 8.35 -6.05 3.20
CA ILE A 145 8.30 -4.63 3.56
C ILE A 145 7.04 -4.34 4.37
N ILE A 146 5.91 -4.88 3.94
CA ILE A 146 4.63 -4.73 4.64
C ILE A 146 4.74 -5.33 6.04
N SER A 147 5.27 -6.55 6.18
CA SER A 147 5.48 -7.18 7.48
C SER A 147 6.33 -6.33 8.43
N ALA A 148 7.43 -5.76 7.93
CA ALA A 148 8.31 -4.93 8.74
C ALA A 148 7.62 -3.64 9.20
N VAL A 149 6.91 -2.95 8.29
CA VAL A 149 6.14 -1.76 8.64
C VAL A 149 5.02 -2.11 9.62
N PHE A 150 4.37 -3.26 9.45
CA PHE A 150 3.28 -3.72 10.30
C PHE A 150 3.76 -3.97 11.73
N ILE A 151 4.86 -4.71 11.89
CA ILE A 151 5.46 -4.99 13.20
C ILE A 151 5.92 -3.70 13.88
N ALA A 152 6.57 -2.81 13.12
CA ALA A 152 7.11 -1.56 13.67
C ALA A 152 6.02 -0.55 14.07
N THR A 153 4.91 -0.50 13.33
CA THR A 153 3.83 0.47 13.58
C THR A 153 2.64 -0.11 14.37
N GLY A 154 2.69 -1.39 14.72
CA GLY A 154 1.66 -2.04 15.54
C GLY A 154 0.39 -2.41 14.77
N GLN A 155 0.53 -2.67 13.47
CA GLN A 155 -0.53 -3.28 12.66
C GLN A 155 -0.63 -4.78 12.95
N ASP A 156 -1.64 -5.45 12.38
CA ASP A 156 -1.79 -6.90 12.49
C ASP A 156 -0.93 -7.62 11.44
N PRO A 157 0.16 -8.33 11.83
CA PRO A 157 1.01 -9.03 10.86
C PRO A 157 0.29 -10.15 10.10
N ALA A 158 -0.82 -10.69 10.62
CA ALA A 158 -1.60 -11.70 9.91
C ALA A 158 -2.30 -11.12 8.67
N GLN A 159 -2.65 -9.82 8.70
CA GLN A 159 -3.24 -9.11 7.57
C GLN A 159 -2.26 -8.90 6.40
N ASN A 160 -0.98 -9.24 6.58
CA ASN A 160 -0.01 -9.25 5.49
C ASN A 160 -0.41 -10.21 4.35
N ILE A 161 -1.19 -11.26 4.63
CA ILE A 161 -1.70 -12.18 3.59
C ILE A 161 -2.48 -11.41 2.53
N GLU A 162 -3.42 -10.56 2.94
CA GLU A 162 -4.22 -9.76 2.01
C GLU A 162 -3.52 -8.47 1.59
N SER A 163 -2.79 -7.84 2.52
CA SER A 163 -2.12 -6.56 2.27
C SER A 163 -0.96 -6.69 1.28
N SER A 164 -0.34 -7.87 1.17
CA SER A 164 0.77 -8.12 0.24
C SER A 164 0.35 -8.50 -1.16
N HIS A 165 -0.95 -8.55 -1.45
CA HIS A 165 -1.42 -8.54 -2.84
C HIS A 165 -0.93 -7.27 -3.51
N TYR A 166 -0.11 -7.44 -4.53
CA TYR A 166 0.64 -6.36 -5.12
C TYR A 166 1.09 -6.74 -6.52
N ILE A 167 0.82 -5.87 -7.48
CA ILE A 167 1.26 -6.02 -8.86
C ILE A 167 2.21 -4.89 -9.24
N THR A 168 3.37 -5.27 -9.78
CA THR A 168 4.38 -4.33 -10.28
C THR A 168 4.40 -4.37 -11.80
N MET A 169 4.19 -3.21 -12.42
CA MET A 169 4.23 -3.02 -13.86
C MET A 169 5.37 -2.08 -14.22
N MET A 170 6.08 -2.41 -15.29
CA MET A 170 7.21 -1.63 -15.80
C MET A 170 7.04 -1.44 -17.30
N GLU A 171 7.18 -0.20 -17.75
CA GLU A 171 6.99 0.20 -19.15
C GLU A 171 8.10 1.17 -19.55
N VAL A 172 8.45 1.16 -20.83
CA VAL A 172 9.40 2.12 -21.38
C VAL A 172 8.64 3.38 -21.81
N VAL A 173 9.11 4.55 -21.40
CA VAL A 173 8.51 5.85 -21.73
C VAL A 173 9.58 6.81 -22.26
N ASN A 174 9.14 7.97 -22.78
CA ASN A 174 10.01 9.01 -23.32
C ASN A 174 10.99 8.48 -24.39
N GLU A 175 10.43 7.94 -25.49
CA GLU A 175 11.18 7.46 -26.66
C GLU A 175 12.20 6.35 -26.36
N GLY A 176 11.95 5.52 -25.36
CA GLY A 176 12.82 4.38 -25.06
C GLY A 176 13.80 4.61 -23.91
N LYS A 177 13.88 5.83 -23.37
CA LYS A 177 14.95 6.24 -22.45
C LYS A 177 14.59 5.99 -20.99
N ASP A 178 13.37 6.35 -20.60
CA ASP A 178 12.99 6.36 -19.18
C ASP A 178 12.12 5.16 -18.83
N LEU A 179 12.19 4.76 -17.56
CA LEU A 179 11.40 3.66 -17.01
C LEU A 179 10.17 4.24 -16.30
N HIS A 180 8.98 3.89 -16.76
CA HIS A 180 7.76 4.05 -15.99
C HIS A 180 7.57 2.81 -15.13
N ILE A 181 7.59 2.98 -13.82
CA ILE A 181 7.23 1.93 -12.86
C ILE A 181 5.91 2.32 -12.22
N SER A 182 4.96 1.39 -12.24
CA SER A 182 3.71 1.52 -11.51
C SER A 182 3.47 0.29 -10.66
N VAL A 183 2.79 0.51 -9.56
CA VAL A 183 2.47 -0.51 -8.59
C VAL A 183 1.04 -0.34 -8.15
N THR A 184 0.36 -1.46 -7.93
CA THR A 184 -1.03 -1.45 -7.47
C THR A 184 -1.18 -2.41 -6.30
N MET A 185 -1.73 -1.89 -5.21
CA MET A 185 -1.99 -2.60 -3.97
C MET A 185 -3.50 -2.54 -3.70
N PRO A 186 -4.27 -3.58 -4.06
CA PRO A 186 -5.73 -3.50 -4.06
C PRO A 186 -6.38 -3.56 -2.68
N SER A 187 -5.65 -4.06 -1.66
CA SER A 187 -6.23 -4.46 -0.38
C SER A 187 -5.26 -4.24 0.80
N ILE A 188 -4.59 -3.08 0.88
CA ILE A 188 -3.76 -2.80 2.06
C ILE A 188 -4.64 -2.56 3.29
N GLU A 189 -4.33 -3.25 4.38
CA GLU A 189 -5.04 -3.14 5.65
C GLU A 189 -4.17 -2.42 6.68
N VAL A 190 -4.42 -1.13 6.91
CA VAL A 190 -3.66 -0.34 7.90
C VAL A 190 -4.56 0.52 8.77
N GLY A 191 -4.06 0.79 9.98
CA GLY A 191 -4.71 1.63 10.96
C GLY A 191 -3.74 2.45 11.81
N THR A 192 -4.26 3.51 12.42
CA THR A 192 -3.46 4.45 13.24
C THR A 192 -3.97 4.59 14.69
N VAL A 193 -5.12 3.97 14.98
CA VAL A 193 -5.77 3.89 16.29
C VAL A 193 -6.20 2.45 16.54
N GLY A 194 -6.12 2.00 17.80
CA GLY A 194 -6.56 0.66 18.21
C GLY A 194 -5.50 -0.43 18.02
N GLY A 195 -5.78 -1.63 18.53
CA GLY A 195 -4.88 -2.78 18.46
C GLY A 195 -3.48 -2.50 19.02
N GLY A 196 -2.46 -3.02 18.33
CA GLY A 196 -1.04 -2.87 18.69
C GLY A 196 -0.50 -1.44 18.56
N THR A 197 -1.22 -0.55 17.87
CA THR A 197 -0.78 0.85 17.67
C THR A 197 -0.70 1.64 18.98
N GLN A 198 -1.33 1.16 20.06
CA GLN A 198 -1.35 1.81 21.38
C GLN A 198 -0.09 1.53 22.22
N LEU A 199 0.70 0.53 21.83
CA LEU A 199 1.94 0.19 22.53
C LEU A 199 2.97 1.32 22.36
N ALA A 200 3.76 1.58 23.40
CA ALA A 200 4.66 2.74 23.45
C ALA A 200 5.64 2.80 22.27
N SER A 201 6.30 1.68 21.94
CA SER A 201 7.28 1.60 20.84
C SER A 201 6.64 1.80 19.47
N GLN A 202 5.51 1.16 19.23
CA GLN A 202 4.74 1.26 17.98
C GLN A 202 4.14 2.66 17.81
N SER A 203 3.68 3.26 18.90
CA SER A 203 3.21 4.64 18.90
C SER A 203 4.34 5.62 18.60
N ALA A 204 5.55 5.39 19.10
CA ALA A 204 6.72 6.21 18.76
C ALA A 204 7.03 6.12 17.25
N CYS A 205 6.96 4.94 16.65
CA CYS A 205 7.12 4.76 15.20
C CYS A 205 6.05 5.49 14.39
N LEU A 206 4.78 5.43 14.81
CA LEU A 206 3.69 6.18 14.17
C LEU A 206 3.84 7.71 14.34
N ASN A 207 4.38 8.16 15.48
CA ASN A 207 4.69 9.58 15.73
C ASN A 207 5.84 10.06 14.85
N LEU A 208 6.89 9.25 14.65
CA LEU A 208 7.97 9.54 13.68
C LEU A 208 7.43 9.69 12.26
N LEU A 209 6.40 8.92 11.91
CA LEU A 209 5.73 9.01 10.62
C LEU A 209 4.69 10.14 10.54
N GLY A 210 4.41 10.85 11.64
CA GLY A 210 3.42 11.93 11.71
C GLY A 210 1.96 11.48 11.58
N VAL A 211 1.68 10.18 11.72
CA VAL A 211 0.35 9.58 11.45
C VAL A 211 -0.31 9.00 12.71
N LYS A 212 0.24 9.22 13.91
CA LYS A 212 -0.32 8.62 15.12
C LYS A 212 -1.68 9.22 15.50
N GLY A 213 -2.63 8.34 15.82
CA GLY A 213 -3.91 8.73 16.41
C GLY A 213 -4.94 9.18 15.37
N ALA A 214 -6.15 9.47 15.85
CA ALA A 214 -7.20 10.02 15.02
C ALA A 214 -6.88 11.49 14.68
N ASN A 215 -7.11 11.87 13.42
CA ASN A 215 -6.94 13.25 13.00
C ASN A 215 -8.13 14.10 13.52
N LYS A 216 -7.81 15.25 14.11
CA LYS A 216 -8.79 16.13 14.80
C LYS A 216 -9.67 16.92 13.82
N GLU A 217 -9.18 17.17 12.61
CA GLU A 217 -9.87 17.99 11.60
C GLU A 217 -10.81 17.14 10.74
N ALA A 218 -10.37 15.94 10.35
CA ALA A 218 -11.17 15.01 9.57
C ALA A 218 -10.74 13.56 9.82
N PRO A 219 -11.68 12.58 9.88
CA PRO A 219 -11.33 11.16 9.97
C PRO A 219 -10.72 10.62 8.67
N GLY A 220 -9.69 9.78 8.78
CA GLY A 220 -9.08 9.06 7.64
C GLY A 220 -7.76 9.57 7.04
N PRO A 221 -7.31 10.84 7.14
CA PRO A 221 -6.04 11.29 6.56
C PRO A 221 -4.81 10.52 7.06
N ASN A 222 -4.75 10.23 8.36
CA ASN A 222 -3.60 9.56 8.99
C ASN A 222 -3.38 8.12 8.47
N PRO A 223 -4.39 7.23 8.46
CA PRO A 223 -4.19 5.90 7.88
C PRO A 223 -3.98 5.94 6.37
N ARG A 224 -4.58 6.89 5.64
CA ARG A 224 -4.32 7.07 4.20
C ARG A 224 -2.85 7.43 3.93
N LEU A 225 -2.30 8.35 4.72
CA LEU A 225 -0.88 8.69 4.65
C LEU A 225 0.00 7.47 4.98
N LEU A 226 -0.37 6.69 6.00
CA LEU A 226 0.34 5.44 6.32
C LEU A 226 0.30 4.43 5.15
N ALA A 227 -0.84 4.23 4.50
CA ALA A 227 -0.92 3.37 3.31
C ALA A 227 -0.07 3.88 2.16
N SER A 228 -0.07 5.19 1.90
CA SER A 228 0.80 5.79 0.88
C SER A 228 2.27 5.57 1.21
N ILE A 229 2.68 5.71 2.47
CA ILE A 229 4.06 5.42 2.91
C ILE A 229 4.43 3.96 2.64
N VAL A 230 3.54 3.02 2.97
CA VAL A 230 3.76 1.58 2.72
C VAL A 230 3.87 1.32 1.22
N ASP A 231 2.95 1.84 0.41
CA ASP A 231 2.92 1.71 -1.05
C ASP A 231 4.19 2.28 -1.70
N GLY A 232 4.62 3.47 -1.28
CA GLY A 232 5.87 4.09 -1.72
C GLY A 232 7.12 3.30 -1.32
N ALA A 233 7.14 2.73 -0.11
CA ALA A 233 8.24 1.87 0.35
C ALA A 233 8.32 0.57 -0.47
N VAL A 234 7.18 -0.06 -0.76
CA VAL A 234 7.12 -1.26 -1.61
C VAL A 234 7.50 -0.94 -3.05
N LEU A 235 7.13 0.23 -3.60
CA LEU A 235 7.59 0.70 -4.92
C LEU A 235 9.11 0.81 -4.97
N ALA A 236 9.70 1.51 -4.00
CA ALA A 236 11.15 1.70 -3.93
C ALA A 236 11.90 0.36 -3.87
N VAL A 237 11.40 -0.57 -3.06
CA VAL A 237 11.97 -1.90 -2.95
C VAL A 237 11.73 -2.73 -4.21
N SER A 238 10.58 -2.60 -4.86
CA SER A 238 10.30 -3.29 -6.12
C SER A 238 11.29 -2.85 -7.21
N TYR A 239 11.58 -1.56 -7.31
CA TYR A 239 12.63 -1.03 -8.18
C TYR A 239 14.02 -1.57 -7.80
N GLN A 240 14.38 -1.52 -6.51
CA GLN A 240 15.69 -1.95 -6.04
C GLN A 240 15.91 -3.47 -6.16
N SER A 241 14.85 -4.27 -6.03
CA SER A 241 14.89 -5.73 -6.11
C SER A 241 15.36 -6.22 -7.48
N CYS A 242 15.11 -5.43 -8.54
CA CYS A 242 15.65 -5.73 -9.86
C CYS A 242 17.19 -5.74 -9.88
N LYS A 243 17.86 -4.95 -9.01
CA LYS A 243 19.32 -4.99 -8.88
C LYS A 243 19.80 -6.37 -8.42
N VAL A 244 19.11 -6.96 -7.45
CA VAL A 244 19.46 -8.26 -6.85
C VAL A 244 19.15 -9.40 -7.82
N ALA A 245 18.05 -9.30 -8.57
CA ALA A 245 17.71 -10.29 -9.60
C ALA A 245 18.71 -10.30 -10.77
N LEU A 246 19.35 -9.16 -11.06
CA LEU A 246 20.37 -9.04 -12.11
C LEU A 246 21.79 -9.38 -11.61
N ASN A 247 22.09 -9.24 -10.31
CA ASN A 247 23.40 -9.48 -9.73
C ASN A 247 23.33 -10.46 -8.54
N SER A 248 23.78 -11.70 -8.77
CA SER A 248 23.73 -12.82 -7.82
C SER A 248 24.57 -12.66 -6.54
N GLN A 249 25.35 -11.57 -6.39
CA GLN A 249 26.20 -11.31 -5.21
C GLN A 249 25.60 -10.33 -4.16
N GLU A 250 24.43 -9.71 -4.40
CA GLU A 250 23.90 -8.63 -3.53
C GLU A 250 22.58 -8.94 -2.78
N GLN A 251 22.25 -10.22 -2.53
CA GLN A 251 21.00 -10.57 -1.82
C GLN A 251 20.87 -9.96 -0.41
N SER A 252 21.99 -9.64 0.26
CA SER A 252 22.02 -9.14 1.64
C SER A 252 21.58 -7.68 1.81
N ASN A 253 21.70 -6.82 0.79
CA ASN A 253 21.46 -5.38 0.93
C ASN A 253 19.98 -4.97 0.81
N SER A 254 19.12 -5.76 0.16
CA SER A 254 17.69 -5.43 -0.01
C SER A 254 16.88 -5.53 1.28
N TYR A 255 17.31 -6.37 2.23
CA TYR A 255 16.63 -6.54 3.52
C TYR A 255 16.89 -5.38 4.50
N GLY A 256 17.93 -4.57 4.27
CA GLY A 256 18.25 -3.42 5.12
C GLY A 256 17.24 -2.27 5.03
N PHE A 257 16.47 -2.18 3.95
CA PHE A 257 15.52 -1.07 3.71
C PHE A 257 14.40 -1.03 4.74
N ALA A 258 13.92 -2.19 5.19
CA ALA A 258 12.80 -2.34 6.11
C ALA A 258 13.19 -2.04 7.57
N ILE A 259 14.39 -2.46 7.98
CA ILE A 259 14.95 -2.24 9.33
C ILE A 259 15.40 -0.79 9.50
N VAL A 260 15.94 -0.17 8.45
CA VAL A 260 16.48 1.21 8.48
C VAL A 260 15.39 2.28 8.40
N LEU A 261 14.14 1.94 8.07
CA LEU A 261 12.99 2.86 8.14
C LEU A 261 12.71 3.34 9.57
N PHE A 262 13.02 2.54 10.61
CA PHE A 262 12.63 2.82 12.00
C PHE A 262 13.78 3.15 12.95
N THR A 263 15.04 2.98 12.54
CA THR A 263 16.20 3.10 13.46
C THR A 263 16.91 4.46 13.47
N ARG A 264 16.56 5.40 12.59
CA ARG A 264 17.21 6.74 12.54
C ARG A 264 16.49 7.85 13.31
N GLY A 265 15.38 7.55 13.99
CA GLY A 265 14.68 8.50 14.88
C GLY A 265 15.09 8.40 16.36
N CYS A 266 16.00 7.49 16.70
CA CYS A 266 16.50 7.27 18.07
C CYS A 266 17.98 7.69 18.18
N HIS A 267 18.30 8.94 17.89
CA HIS A 267 19.53 9.59 18.34
C HIS A 267 19.28 11.09 18.53
#